data_AF-A0A1E7X7J3-F1
#
_entry.id   AF-A0A1E7X7J3-F1
#
_cell.length_a   1.000
_cell.length_b   1.000
_cell.length_c   1.000
_cell.angle_alpha   90.00
_cell.angle_beta   90.00
_cell.angle_gamma   90.00
#
_symmetry.space_group_name_H-M   'P 1'
#
loop_
_entity.id
_entity.type
_entity.pdbx_description
1 polymer ?
#
loop_
_entity_poly.entity_id
_entity_poly.type
_entity_poly.pdbx_seq_one_letter_code
_entity_poly.pdbx_strand_id
1 'polypeptide(L)'
;MSELNKQEIDALKATSEALVAIRSLASKPVTEESRQIIMALADAFHNIPDYAAMPAAQREANAFLLAAGVKQAQKVNSRHGLNSNHLAPL
;
A
#
# COMPACT_ATOMS: atom_id res chain seq x y z
N MET A 1 15.62 18.68 0.72
CA MET A 1 14.36 17.94 0.56
C MET A 1 13.41 18.43 1.63
N SER A 2 12.14 18.71 1.31
CA SER A 2 11.13 18.94 2.36
C SER A 2 10.82 17.59 3.02
N GLU A 3 10.54 17.63 4.33
CA GLU A 3 10.11 16.46 5.08
C GLU A 3 8.83 15.85 4.49
N LEU A 4 8.65 14.55 4.73
CA LEU A 4 7.42 13.86 4.39
C LEU A 4 6.31 14.29 5.35
N ASN A 5 5.11 14.50 4.82
CA ASN A 5 3.94 14.74 5.66
C ASN A 5 3.42 13.42 6.26
N LYS A 6 2.50 13.52 7.22
CA LYS A 6 1.95 12.35 7.92
C LYS A 6 1.32 11.33 6.96
N GLN A 7 0.58 11.79 5.95
CA GLN A 7 -0.10 10.90 5.00
C GLN A 7 0.90 10.12 4.14
N GLU A 8 1.97 10.76 3.68
CA GLU A 8 3.05 10.12 2.93
C GLU A 8 3.75 9.06 3.79
N ILE A 9 4.03 9.38 5.06
CA ILE A 9 4.62 8.45 6.02
C ILE A 9 3.71 7.25 6.25
N ASP A 10 2.42 7.48 6.49
CA ASP A 10 1.45 6.41 6.75
C ASP A 10 1.26 5.52 5.50
N ALA A 11 1.27 6.10 4.30
CA ALA A 11 1.23 5.36 3.04
C ALA A 11 2.48 4.47 2.83
N LEU A 12 3.67 4.97 3.18
CA LEU A 12 4.91 4.17 3.13
C LEU A 12 4.90 3.04 4.16
N LYS A 13 4.39 3.28 5.38
CA LYS A 13 4.24 2.22 6.39
C LYS A 13 3.25 1.14 5.92
N ALA A 14 2.13 1.55 5.36
CA ALA A 14 1.17 0.63 4.77
C ALA A 14 1.77 -0.19 3.61
N THR A 15 2.61 0.43 2.78
CA THR A 15 3.36 -0.26 1.72
C THR A 15 4.26 -1.35 2.32
N SER A 16 5.00 -1.03 3.39
CA SER A 16 5.85 -1.99 4.09
C SER A 16 5.06 -3.19 4.64
N GLU A 17 3.92 -2.95 5.28
CA GLU A 17 3.04 -4.01 5.78
C GLU A 17 2.49 -4.90 4.66
N ALA A 18 2.11 -4.30 3.53
CA ALA A 18 1.63 -5.05 2.37
C ALA A 18 2.73 -5.94 1.75
N LEU A 19 3.97 -5.47 1.70
CA LEU A 19 5.11 -6.28 1.24
C LEU A 19 5.35 -7.50 2.15
N VAL A 20 5.20 -7.34 3.47
CA VAL A 20 5.26 -8.46 4.42
C VAL A 20 4.13 -9.45 4.19
N ALA A 21 2.90 -8.97 3.96
CA ALA A 21 1.75 -9.82 3.66
C ALA A 21 1.95 -10.59 2.34
N ILE A 22 2.40 -9.91 1.28
CA ILE A 22 2.75 -10.54 -0.01
C ILE A 22 3.79 -11.63 0.20
N ARG A 23 4.87 -11.35 0.94
CA ARG A 23 5.92 -12.34 1.24
C ARG A 23 5.37 -13.55 1.99
N SER A 24 4.49 -13.32 2.96
CA SER A 24 3.85 -14.40 3.73
C SER A 24 2.98 -15.29 2.85
N LEU A 25 2.15 -14.70 1.99
CA LEU A 25 1.30 -15.43 1.04
C LEU A 25 2.15 -16.21 0.01
N ALA A 26 3.21 -15.59 -0.49
CA ALA A 26 4.11 -16.20 -1.47
C ALA A 26 5.07 -17.26 -0.88
N SER A 27 5.18 -17.36 0.45
CA SER A 27 6.04 -18.35 1.12
C SER A 27 5.47 -19.78 1.10
N LYS A 28 4.22 -19.95 0.67
CA LYS A 28 3.48 -21.21 0.56
C LYS A 28 3.13 -21.49 -0.91
N PRO A 29 2.69 -22.71 -1.27
CA PRO A 29 2.14 -22.96 -2.60
C PRO A 29 1.03 -21.93 -2.92
N VAL A 30 1.23 -21.16 -3.99
CA VAL A 30 0.35 -20.06 -4.37
C VAL A 30 -0.93 -20.64 -4.96
N THR A 31 -2.03 -20.54 -4.20
CA THR A 31 -3.38 -20.79 -4.68
C THR A 31 -3.87 -19.63 -5.53
N GLU A 32 -4.93 -19.86 -6.32
CA GLU A 32 -5.61 -18.82 -7.09
C GLU A 32 -5.98 -17.61 -6.23
N GLU A 33 -6.56 -17.87 -5.07
CA GLU A 33 -6.96 -16.83 -4.11
C GLU A 33 -5.73 -16.03 -3.63
N SER A 34 -4.67 -16.71 -3.18
CA SER A 34 -3.47 -16.02 -2.71
C SER A 34 -2.80 -15.19 -3.81
N ARG A 35 -2.85 -15.67 -5.07
CA ARG A 35 -2.34 -14.92 -6.23
C ARG A 35 -3.12 -13.62 -6.43
N GLN A 36 -4.45 -13.68 -6.38
CA GLN A 36 -5.31 -12.50 -6.53
C GLN A 36 -5.04 -11.48 -5.42
N ILE A 37 -4.86 -11.93 -4.18
CA ILE A 37 -4.52 -11.05 -3.05
C ILE A 37 -3.16 -10.38 -3.27
N ILE A 38 -2.14 -11.16 -3.65
CA ILE A 38 -0.79 -10.64 -3.92
C ILE A 38 -0.84 -9.58 -5.02
N MET A 39 -1.51 -9.86 -6.15
CA MET A 39 -1.63 -8.92 -7.25
C MET A 39 -2.35 -7.64 -6.82
N ALA A 40 -3.47 -7.77 -6.12
CA ALA A 40 -4.24 -6.60 -5.69
C ALA A 40 -3.47 -5.71 -4.69
N LEU A 41 -2.69 -6.29 -3.78
CA LEU A 41 -1.80 -5.55 -2.88
C LEU A 41 -0.64 -4.88 -3.65
N ALA A 42 -0.01 -5.59 -4.59
CA ALA A 42 1.07 -5.04 -5.40
C ALA A 42 0.58 -3.85 -6.24
N ASP A 43 -0.56 -4.00 -6.91
CA ASP A 43 -1.18 -2.95 -7.72
C ASP A 43 -1.53 -1.71 -6.89
N ALA A 44 -2.01 -1.90 -5.66
CA ALA A 44 -2.37 -0.79 -4.78
C ALA A 44 -1.15 0.06 -4.35
N PHE A 45 0.04 -0.54 -4.24
CA PHE A 45 1.20 0.09 -3.61
C PHE A 45 2.41 0.36 -4.50
N HIS A 46 2.47 -0.21 -5.71
CA HIS A 46 3.67 -0.15 -6.55
C HIS A 46 4.21 1.27 -6.80
N ASN A 47 3.33 2.28 -6.88
CA ASN A 47 3.73 3.67 -7.15
C ASN A 47 3.96 4.53 -5.89
N ILE A 48 3.56 4.07 -4.70
CA ILE A 48 3.66 4.89 -3.48
C ILE A 48 5.10 5.30 -3.16
N PRO A 49 6.11 4.40 -3.23
CA PRO A 49 7.50 4.78 -3.01
C PRO A 49 8.00 5.84 -3.99
N ASP A 50 7.64 5.71 -5.27
CA ASP A 50 8.06 6.66 -6.30
C ASP A 50 7.43 8.05 -6.06
N TYR A 51 6.14 8.11 -5.71
CA TYR A 51 5.49 9.37 -5.35
C TYR A 51 6.11 10.01 -4.11
N ALA A 52 6.46 9.21 -3.09
CA ALA A 52 7.10 9.73 -1.88
C ALA A 52 8.53 10.23 -2.14
N ALA A 53 9.22 9.72 -3.17
CA ALA A 53 10.57 10.15 -3.55
C ALA A 53 10.58 11.44 -4.40
N MET A 54 9.43 11.89 -4.91
CA MET A 54 9.34 13.11 -5.72
C MET A 54 9.61 14.39 -4.92
N PRO A 55 9.98 15.51 -5.59
CA PRO A 55 10.04 16.83 -4.96
C PRO A 55 8.71 17.24 -4.31
N ALA A 56 8.77 18.03 -3.24
CA ALA A 56 7.64 18.47 -2.42
C ALA A 56 6.39 18.88 -3.23
N ALA A 57 6.57 19.80 -4.18
CA ALA A 57 5.49 20.33 -5.00
C ALA A 57 4.81 19.25 -5.87
N GLN A 58 5.56 18.26 -6.32
CA GLN A 58 5.00 17.13 -7.08
C GLN A 58 4.26 16.15 -6.16
N ARG A 59 4.76 15.93 -4.94
CA ARG A 59 4.05 15.08 -3.97
C ARG A 59 2.71 15.69 -3.58
N GLU A 60 2.68 17.00 -3.37
CA GLU A 60 1.45 17.75 -3.09
C GLU A 60 0.46 17.66 -4.26
N ALA A 61 0.93 17.88 -5.48
CA ALA A 61 0.11 17.70 -6.69
C ALA A 61 -0.42 16.27 -6.84
N ASN A 62 0.33 15.27 -6.39
CA ASN A 62 0.01 13.85 -6.48
C ASN A 62 -0.60 13.26 -5.20
N ALA A 63 -0.97 14.09 -4.20
CA ALA A 63 -1.48 13.61 -2.92
C ALA A 63 -2.73 12.72 -3.06
N PHE A 64 -3.55 12.98 -4.08
CA PHE A 64 -4.72 12.16 -4.41
C PHE A 64 -4.36 10.73 -4.86
N LEU A 65 -3.20 10.53 -5.51
CA LEU A 65 -2.72 9.22 -5.95
C LEU A 65 -2.25 8.38 -4.75
N LEU A 66 -1.56 9.01 -3.81
CA LEU A 66 -1.20 8.39 -2.52
C LEU A 66 -2.45 7.95 -1.75
N ALA A 67 -3.45 8.82 -1.66
CA ALA A 67 -4.74 8.49 -1.03
C ALA A 67 -5.47 7.34 -1.73
N ALA A 68 -5.46 7.33 -3.07
CA ALA A 68 -6.11 6.29 -3.86
C ALA A 68 -5.47 4.92 -3.65
N GLY A 69 -4.13 4.84 -3.64
CA GLY A 69 -3.39 3.61 -3.37
C GLY A 69 -3.71 3.02 -2.00
N VAL A 70 -3.67 3.85 -0.94
CA VAL A 70 -4.03 3.44 0.42
C VAL A 70 -5.48 2.95 0.48
N LYS A 71 -6.43 3.65 -0.16
CA LYS A 71 -7.84 3.24 -0.18
C LYS A 71 -8.06 1.92 -0.91
N GLN A 72 -7.33 1.69 -2.01
CA GLN A 72 -7.40 0.42 -2.75
C GLN A 72 -6.87 -0.72 -1.87
N ALA A 73 -5.76 -0.50 -1.18
CA ALA A 73 -5.20 -1.47 -0.26
C ALA A 73 -6.11 -1.78 0.94
N GLN A 74 -6.74 -0.77 1.54
CA GLN A 74 -7.74 -0.98 2.60
C GLN A 74 -8.90 -1.87 2.12
N LYS A 75 -9.36 -1.70 0.88
CA LYS A 75 -10.41 -2.57 0.31
C LYS A 75 -9.94 -4.02 0.15
N VAL A 76 -8.71 -4.22 -0.31
CA VAL A 76 -8.11 -5.57 -0.37
C VAL A 76 -8.01 -6.14 1.04
N ASN A 77 -7.58 -5.33 2.00
CA ASN A 77 -7.43 -5.74 3.37
C ASN A 77 -8.75 -6.19 4.00
N SER A 78 -9.81 -5.38 3.89
CA SER A 78 -11.14 -5.72 4.41
C SER A 78 -11.78 -6.93 3.73
N ARG A 79 -11.48 -7.19 2.46
CA ARG A 79 -12.00 -8.36 1.73
C ARG A 79 -11.35 -9.67 2.17
N HIS A 80 -10.07 -9.62 2.58
CA HIS A 80 -9.27 -10.81 2.85
C HIS A 80 -8.84 -10.95 4.31
N GLY A 81 -9.22 -10.01 5.18
CA GLY A 81 -8.98 -10.06 6.62
C GLY A 81 -7.50 -10.02 7.01
N LEU A 82 -6.66 -9.26 6.30
CA LEU A 82 -5.26 -9.12 6.71
C LEU A 82 -5.17 -8.20 7.95
N ASN A 83 -4.44 -8.64 8.98
CA ASN A 83 -4.23 -7.81 10.15
C ASN A 83 -3.19 -6.73 9.82
N SER A 84 -3.63 -5.48 9.71
CA SER A 84 -2.76 -4.32 9.45
C SER A 84 -3.19 -3.13 10.30
N ASN A 85 -2.21 -2.50 10.94
CA ASN A 85 -2.43 -1.32 11.78
C ASN A 85 -2.61 -0.04 10.93
N HIS A 86 -2.05 -0.02 9.70
CA HIS A 86 -2.07 1.13 8.81
C HIS A 86 -3.05 0.97 7.63
N LEU A 87 -3.71 -0.19 7.52
CA LEU A 87 -4.77 -0.49 6.56
C LEU A 87 -6.07 -0.92 7.24
N ALA A 88 -6.33 -0.38 8.43
CA ALA A 88 -7.59 -0.60 9.14
C ALA A 88 -8.80 -0.31 8.22
N PRO A 89 -9.91 -1.06 8.39
CA PRO A 89 -11.14 -0.79 7.64
C PRO A 89 -11.60 0.66 7.84
N LEU A 90 -12.19 1.23 6.77
CA LEU A 90 -12.89 2.53 6.84
C LEU A 90 -14.10 2.46 7.76
#